data_AF-A0A2D8XGC5-F1
#
_entry.id   AF-A0A2D8XGC5-F1
#
_cell.length_a   1.000
_cell.length_b   1.000
_cell.length_c   1.000
_cell.angle_alpha   90.00
_cell.angle_beta   90.00
_cell.angle_gamma   90.00
#
_symmetry.space_group_name_H-M   'P 1'
#
loop_
_entity.id
_entity.type
_entity.pdbx_description
1 polymer ?
#
loop_
_entity_poly.entity_id
_entity_poly.type
_entity_poly.pdbx_seq_one_letter_code
_entity_poly.pdbx_strand_id
1 'polypeptide(L)'
;MKLKISIPDSYKDITVEQFKRLQAGMDVAETETEKMYAILFVLAGLTREQVGVMEKESFDKIMSCLSWVMETPDRGEHALIDRFTMAGVEYGFIPNFTKLTVGEFVDLEHWTGEGVFDNLEEVLAILYRPVVKSSRHLYEIEPYEGTEGQGVKMLQCPMDVAVGAMVFFYNIGLRLARDTQRSLQEEGRVQLMPWQANGVGTK
;
A
#
# COMPACT_ATOMS: atom_id res chain seq x y z
N MET A 1 13.55 25.02 -26.48
CA MET A 1 13.48 23.55 -26.65
C MET A 1 12.20 23.06 -25.99
N LYS A 2 11.37 22.26 -26.66
CA LYS A 2 10.19 21.63 -26.02
C LYS A 2 10.63 20.31 -25.42
N LEU A 3 10.91 20.30 -24.11
CA LEU A 3 11.11 19.08 -23.34
C LEU A 3 9.79 18.30 -23.33
N LYS A 4 9.78 17.07 -23.86
CA LYS A 4 8.68 16.13 -23.63
C LYS A 4 8.94 15.47 -22.29
N ILE A 5 8.15 15.85 -21.29
CA ILE A 5 8.20 15.29 -19.94
C ILE A 5 7.06 14.27 -19.85
N SER A 6 7.36 13.07 -19.38
CA SER A 6 6.33 12.09 -19.02
C SER A 6 5.99 12.30 -17.55
N ILE A 7 4.73 12.57 -17.26
CA ILE A 7 4.25 12.84 -15.90
C ILE A 7 3.31 11.69 -15.53
N PRO A 8 3.61 10.92 -14.48
CA PRO A 8 2.71 9.89 -13.96
C PRO A 8 1.35 10.49 -13.58
N ASP A 9 0.25 9.81 -13.94
CA ASP A 9 -1.11 10.25 -13.62
C ASP A 9 -1.72 9.52 -12.41
N SER A 10 -1.11 8.40 -12.01
CA SER A 10 -1.64 7.53 -10.97
C SER A 10 -0.55 6.61 -10.39
N TYR A 11 -0.88 5.92 -9.30
CA TYR A 11 0.00 4.91 -8.68
C TYR A 11 0.40 3.77 -9.64
N LYS A 12 -0.35 3.53 -10.71
CA LYS A 12 -0.03 2.52 -11.71
C LYS A 12 1.21 2.89 -12.55
N ASP A 13 1.44 4.18 -12.72
CA ASP A 13 2.52 4.71 -13.56
C ASP A 13 3.86 4.82 -12.83
N ILE A 14 3.87 4.54 -11.52
CA ILE A 14 5.07 4.60 -10.69
C ILE A 14 5.38 3.22 -10.13
N THR A 15 6.66 2.94 -9.98
CA THR A 15 7.15 1.71 -9.36
C THR A 15 7.33 1.88 -7.85
N VAL A 16 7.38 0.78 -7.12
CA VAL A 16 7.76 0.75 -5.69
C VAL A 16 9.11 1.42 -5.48
N GLU A 17 10.09 1.21 -6.37
CA GLU A 17 11.39 1.88 -6.30
C GLU A 17 11.27 3.40 -6.34
N GLN A 18 10.49 3.93 -7.29
CA GLN A 18 10.26 5.37 -7.40
C GLN A 18 9.57 5.91 -6.16
N PHE A 19 8.58 5.20 -5.62
CA PHE A 19 7.90 5.60 -4.39
C PHE A 19 8.85 5.65 -3.19
N LYS A 20 9.69 4.62 -3.00
CA LYS A 20 10.69 4.59 -1.92
C LYS A 20 11.70 5.73 -2.04
N ARG A 21 12.19 6.00 -3.26
CA ARG A 21 13.12 7.11 -3.51
C ARG A 21 12.47 8.47 -3.24
N LEU A 22 11.19 8.60 -3.56
CA LEU A 22 10.42 9.79 -3.24
C LEU A 22 10.30 9.98 -1.73
N GLN A 23 9.89 8.95 -1.00
CA GLN A 23 9.75 8.99 0.45
C GLN A 23 11.07 9.39 1.13
N ALA A 24 12.18 8.74 0.75
CA ALA A 24 13.51 9.10 1.26
C ALA A 24 13.87 10.57 0.97
N GLY A 25 13.50 11.09 -0.21
CA GLY A 25 13.69 12.50 -0.54
C GLY A 25 12.81 13.44 0.30
N MET A 26 11.59 13.03 0.61
CA MET A 26 10.64 13.79 1.43
C MET A 26 11.03 13.79 2.92
N ASP A 27 11.61 12.71 3.41
CA ASP A 27 12.05 12.59 4.82
C ASP A 27 13.28 13.46 5.13
N VAL A 28 14.13 13.70 4.13
CA VAL A 28 15.31 14.58 4.25
C VAL A 28 14.96 16.05 4.01
N ALA A 29 13.85 16.35 3.34
CA ALA A 29 13.45 17.71 3.01
C ALA A 29 13.00 18.51 4.25
N GLU A 30 13.62 19.65 4.49
CA GLU A 30 13.30 20.54 5.61
C GLU A 30 12.19 21.54 5.24
N THR A 31 12.06 21.84 3.95
CA THR A 31 11.10 22.82 3.43
C THR A 31 10.10 22.22 2.46
N GLU A 32 8.92 22.85 2.34
CA GLU A 32 7.91 22.45 1.36
C GLU A 32 8.44 22.52 -0.08
N THR A 33 9.30 23.50 -0.36
CA THR A 33 9.95 23.64 -1.66
C THR A 33 10.89 22.46 -1.96
N GLU A 34 11.63 21.95 -0.97
CA GLU A 34 12.47 20.76 -1.14
C GLU A 34 11.65 19.50 -1.40
N LYS A 35 10.49 19.35 -0.76
CA LYS A 35 9.55 18.25 -1.04
C LYS A 35 9.04 18.32 -2.48
N MET A 36 8.69 19.51 -2.97
CA MET A 36 8.30 19.71 -4.37
C MET A 36 9.42 19.33 -5.35
N TYR A 37 10.67 19.68 -5.03
CA TYR A 37 11.82 19.25 -5.83
C TYR A 37 11.99 17.73 -5.82
N ALA A 38 11.85 17.07 -4.67
CA ALA A 38 11.92 15.60 -4.59
C ALA A 38 10.90 14.92 -5.52
N ILE A 39 9.66 15.41 -5.53
CA ILE A 39 8.60 14.92 -6.42
C ILE A 39 8.99 15.08 -7.90
N LEU A 40 9.42 16.28 -8.30
CA LEU A 40 9.78 16.55 -9.68
C LEU A 40 10.97 15.73 -10.16
N PHE A 41 11.97 15.52 -9.30
CA PHE A 41 13.17 14.77 -9.65
C PHE A 41 12.87 13.28 -9.80
N VAL A 42 12.05 12.72 -8.90
CA VAL A 42 11.79 11.28 -8.88
C VAL A 42 10.69 10.89 -9.88
N LEU A 43 9.62 11.67 -10.00
CA LEU A 43 8.44 11.30 -10.80
C LEU A 43 8.44 11.91 -12.19
N ALA A 44 8.90 13.15 -12.35
CA ALA A 44 9.00 13.80 -13.66
C ALA A 44 10.39 13.65 -14.30
N GLY A 45 11.36 13.07 -13.60
CA GLY A 45 12.72 12.85 -14.10
C GLY A 45 13.48 14.13 -14.41
N LEU A 46 13.12 15.24 -13.76
CA LEU A 46 13.71 16.54 -14.02
C LEU A 46 15.01 16.73 -13.24
N THR A 47 15.94 17.50 -13.80
CA THR A 47 17.14 17.94 -13.07
C THR A 47 16.93 19.29 -12.41
N ARG A 48 17.77 19.63 -11.43
CA ARG A 48 17.72 20.93 -10.75
C ARG A 48 17.88 22.10 -11.72
N GLU A 49 18.74 21.94 -12.72
CA GLU A 49 18.96 22.94 -13.77
C GLU A 49 17.72 23.14 -14.63
N GLN A 50 17.06 22.03 -15.00
CA GLN A 50 15.83 22.07 -15.79
C GLN A 50 14.69 22.76 -15.04
N VAL A 51 14.54 22.50 -13.74
CA VAL A 51 13.54 23.18 -12.91
C VAL A 51 13.90 24.66 -12.72
N GLY A 52 15.19 24.98 -12.55
CA GLY A 52 15.65 26.36 -12.34
C GLY A 52 15.42 27.30 -13.54
N VAL A 53 15.35 26.77 -14.76
CA VAL A 53 15.05 27.55 -15.98
C VAL A 53 13.60 27.39 -16.45
N MET A 54 12.77 26.66 -15.70
CA MET A 54 11.37 26.42 -16.03
C MET A 54 10.52 27.66 -15.77
N GLU A 55 9.56 27.94 -16.66
CA GLU A 55 8.56 28.96 -16.42
C GLU A 55 7.65 28.56 -15.26
N LYS A 56 7.34 29.51 -14.36
CA LYS A 56 6.48 29.27 -13.20
C LYS A 56 5.14 28.61 -13.56
N GLU A 57 4.52 29.03 -14.65
CA GLU A 57 3.25 28.43 -15.10
C GLU A 57 3.40 26.94 -15.47
N SER A 58 4.52 26.55 -16.05
CA SER A 58 4.80 25.15 -16.35
C SER A 58 5.06 24.35 -15.07
N PHE A 59 5.78 24.94 -14.12
CA PHE A 59 6.01 24.34 -12.80
C PHE A 59 4.69 24.08 -12.07
N ASP A 60 3.82 25.09 -11.98
CA ASP A 60 2.54 25.00 -11.28
C ASP A 60 1.64 23.92 -11.92
N LYS A 61 1.64 23.81 -13.25
CA LYS A 61 0.90 22.75 -13.97
C LYS A 61 1.39 21.35 -13.65
N ILE A 62 2.71 21.13 -13.66
CA ILE A 62 3.30 19.81 -13.37
C ILE A 62 3.00 19.43 -11.92
N MET A 63 3.19 20.36 -10.98
CA MET A 63 2.90 20.11 -9.57
C MET A 63 1.43 19.81 -9.32
N SER A 64 0.51 20.51 -10.00
CA SER A 64 -0.91 20.20 -9.91
C SER A 64 -1.26 18.81 -10.44
N CYS A 65 -0.52 18.29 -11.42
CA CYS A 65 -0.70 16.92 -11.92
C CYS A 65 -0.14 15.86 -10.97
N LEU A 66 0.78 16.22 -10.07
CA LEU A 66 1.47 15.30 -9.16
C LEU A 66 0.97 15.40 -7.71
N SER A 67 -0.01 16.27 -7.42
CA SER A 67 -0.49 16.50 -6.05
C SER A 67 -1.08 15.23 -5.41
N TRP A 68 -1.66 14.34 -6.21
CA TRP A 68 -2.24 13.07 -5.78
C TRP A 68 -1.25 12.19 -5.00
N VAL A 69 0.06 12.34 -5.22
CA VAL A 69 1.10 11.56 -4.54
C VAL A 69 1.22 11.94 -3.06
N MET A 70 0.85 13.17 -2.72
CA MET A 70 0.84 13.66 -1.33
C MET A 70 -0.48 13.33 -0.62
N GLU A 71 -1.49 12.87 -1.35
CA GLU A 71 -2.82 12.59 -0.81
C GLU A 71 -2.88 11.19 -0.22
N THR A 72 -3.69 11.02 0.83
CA THR A 72 -3.95 9.68 1.39
C THR A 72 -4.79 8.89 0.39
N PRO A 73 -4.37 7.68 -0.03
CA PRO A 73 -5.11 6.88 -1.00
C PRO A 73 -6.57 6.64 -0.58
N ASP A 74 -7.52 6.84 -1.51
CA ASP A 74 -8.93 6.55 -1.26
C ASP A 74 -9.18 5.02 -1.21
N ARG A 75 -9.79 4.57 -0.13
CA ARG A 75 -10.04 3.14 0.13
C ARG A 75 -11.07 2.51 -0.81
N GLY A 76 -11.92 3.34 -1.42
CA GLY A 76 -12.93 2.93 -2.40
C GLY A 76 -12.40 2.85 -3.82
N GLU A 77 -11.29 3.54 -4.11
CA GLU A 77 -10.71 3.64 -5.46
C GLU A 77 -9.53 2.68 -5.67
N HIS A 78 -8.89 2.24 -4.58
CA HIS A 78 -7.74 1.33 -4.62
C HIS A 78 -8.11 -0.08 -4.13
N ALA A 79 -8.83 -0.82 -4.98
CA ALA A 79 -9.14 -2.23 -4.71
C ALA A 79 -7.88 -3.11 -4.74
N LEU A 80 -7.94 -4.26 -4.06
CA LEU A 80 -6.89 -5.28 -4.14
C LEU A 80 -6.75 -5.77 -5.59
N ILE A 81 -5.54 -5.67 -6.13
CA ILE A 81 -5.16 -6.29 -7.40
C ILE A 81 -4.62 -7.68 -7.08
N ASP A 82 -5.47 -8.70 -7.13
CA ASP A 82 -5.09 -10.05 -6.73
C ASP A 82 -4.12 -10.73 -7.71
N ARG A 83 -4.05 -10.24 -8.95
CA ARG A 83 -3.07 -10.69 -9.96
C ARG A 83 -2.59 -9.54 -10.82
N PHE A 84 -1.31 -9.56 -11.15
CA PHE A 84 -0.71 -8.61 -12.09
C PHE A 84 0.41 -9.28 -12.89
N THR A 85 0.85 -8.64 -13.98
CA THR A 85 1.96 -9.13 -14.79
C THR A 85 3.10 -8.12 -14.77
N MET A 86 4.30 -8.59 -14.44
CA MET A 86 5.51 -7.79 -14.40
C MET A 86 6.64 -8.56 -15.07
N ALA A 87 7.34 -7.91 -16.02
CA ALA A 87 8.42 -8.54 -16.81
C ALA A 87 8.02 -9.88 -17.48
N GLY A 88 6.76 -10.01 -17.89
CA GLY A 88 6.24 -11.23 -18.54
C GLY A 88 5.90 -12.38 -17.59
N VAL A 89 6.01 -12.17 -16.27
CA VAL A 89 5.63 -13.15 -15.23
C VAL A 89 4.33 -12.71 -14.58
N GLU A 90 3.35 -13.60 -14.51
CA GLU A 90 2.11 -13.39 -13.75
C GLU A 90 2.40 -13.62 -12.26
N TYR A 91 2.10 -12.63 -11.43
CA TYR A 91 2.17 -12.70 -9.99
C TYR A 91 0.76 -12.75 -9.42
N GLY A 92 0.59 -13.53 -8.36
CA GLY A 92 -0.67 -13.67 -7.63
C GLY A 92 -0.49 -13.35 -6.15
N PHE A 93 -1.51 -12.75 -5.56
CA PHE A 93 -1.59 -12.49 -4.14
C PHE A 93 -1.74 -13.79 -3.34
N ILE A 94 -1.35 -13.82 -2.07
CA ILE A 94 -1.55 -15.00 -1.22
C ILE A 94 -3.04 -15.36 -1.16
N PRO A 95 -3.46 -16.55 -1.64
CA PRO A 95 -4.88 -16.90 -1.72
C PRO A 95 -5.46 -17.34 -0.37
N ASN A 96 -4.62 -17.77 0.58
CA ASN A 96 -5.07 -18.27 1.88
C ASN A 96 -4.03 -18.04 2.99
N PHE A 97 -4.29 -17.06 3.84
CA PHE A 97 -3.44 -16.72 5.00
C PHE A 97 -3.46 -17.76 6.13
N THR A 98 -4.45 -18.66 6.18
CA THR A 98 -4.48 -19.76 7.17
C THR A 98 -3.44 -20.85 6.85
N LYS A 99 -2.89 -20.85 5.63
CA LYS A 99 -1.90 -21.82 5.17
C LYS A 99 -0.48 -21.26 5.11
N LEU A 100 -0.22 -20.11 5.75
CA LEU A 100 1.13 -19.58 5.86
C LEU A 100 2.03 -20.59 6.60
N THR A 101 3.20 -20.80 6.04
CA THR A 101 4.32 -21.45 6.70
C THR A 101 4.84 -20.56 7.83
N VAL A 102 5.53 -21.16 8.80
CA VAL A 102 6.15 -20.42 9.90
C VAL A 102 7.17 -19.40 9.38
N GLY A 103 7.93 -19.75 8.33
CA GLY A 103 8.89 -18.84 7.71
C GLY A 103 8.21 -17.60 7.11
N GLU A 104 7.16 -17.79 6.31
CA GLU A 104 6.38 -16.68 5.74
C GLU A 104 5.83 -15.75 6.82
N PHE A 105 5.33 -16.32 7.91
CA PHE A 105 4.77 -15.54 9.02
C PHE A 105 5.83 -14.72 9.74
N VAL A 106 6.97 -15.34 10.09
CA VAL A 106 8.08 -14.67 10.79
C VAL A 106 8.64 -13.52 9.95
N ASP A 107 8.87 -13.74 8.66
CA ASP A 107 9.44 -12.72 7.80
C ASP A 107 8.43 -11.59 7.56
N LEU A 108 7.14 -11.90 7.43
CA LEU A 108 6.10 -10.88 7.33
C LEU A 108 6.04 -10.04 8.62
N GLU A 109 6.07 -10.66 9.79
CA GLU A 109 6.11 -9.96 11.09
C GLU A 109 7.36 -9.08 11.21
N HIS A 110 8.52 -9.59 10.82
CA HIS A 110 9.78 -8.86 10.86
C HIS A 110 9.75 -7.59 9.99
N TRP A 111 9.46 -7.74 8.70
CA TRP A 111 9.52 -6.61 7.76
C TRP A 111 8.44 -5.57 8.02
N THR A 112 7.25 -6.02 8.43
CA THR A 112 6.18 -5.08 8.80
C THR A 112 6.45 -4.39 10.14
N GLY A 113 7.13 -5.05 11.08
CA GLY A 113 7.50 -4.51 12.38
C GLY A 113 8.63 -3.48 12.32
N GLU A 114 9.57 -3.61 11.39
CA GLU A 114 10.65 -2.63 11.17
C GLU A 114 10.18 -1.37 10.43
N GLY A 115 9.15 -1.49 9.59
CA GLY A 115 8.60 -0.37 8.83
C GLY A 115 8.08 -0.84 7.48
N VAL A 116 6.76 -0.91 7.32
CA VAL A 116 6.12 -1.42 6.10
C VAL A 116 6.56 -0.66 4.84
N PHE A 117 6.74 0.66 4.94
CA PHE A 117 7.14 1.48 3.79
C PHE A 117 8.64 1.34 3.48
N ASP A 118 9.47 1.17 4.50
CA ASP A 118 10.92 0.99 4.36
C ASP A 118 11.27 -0.38 3.76
N ASN A 119 10.43 -1.39 4.01
CA ASN A 119 10.60 -2.77 3.57
C ASN A 119 9.49 -3.22 2.61
N LEU A 120 8.88 -2.29 1.88
CA LEU A 120 7.69 -2.55 1.07
C LEU A 120 7.92 -3.66 0.04
N GLU A 121 9.08 -3.71 -0.58
CA GLU A 121 9.46 -4.72 -1.56
C GLU A 121 9.58 -6.12 -0.94
N GLU A 122 10.03 -6.23 0.31
CA GLU A 122 10.15 -7.49 1.05
C GLU A 122 8.76 -7.99 1.44
N VAL A 123 7.91 -7.09 1.94
CA VAL A 123 6.51 -7.37 2.24
C VAL A 123 5.78 -7.84 0.98
N LEU A 124 5.96 -7.15 -0.15
CA LEU A 124 5.36 -7.52 -1.43
C LEU A 124 5.88 -8.86 -1.95
N ALA A 125 7.15 -9.20 -1.75
CA ALA A 125 7.71 -10.49 -2.17
C ALA A 125 7.09 -11.68 -1.41
N ILE A 126 6.64 -11.45 -0.17
CA ILE A 126 5.88 -12.44 0.59
C ILE A 126 4.44 -12.53 0.03
N LEU A 127 3.79 -11.37 -0.08
CA LEU A 127 2.37 -11.25 -0.45
C LEU A 127 2.09 -11.63 -1.90
N TYR A 128 3.03 -11.43 -2.81
CA TYR A 128 2.88 -11.70 -4.23
C TYR A 128 4.00 -12.60 -4.74
N ARG A 129 3.62 -13.71 -5.36
CA ARG A 129 4.57 -14.68 -5.94
C ARG A 129 4.13 -15.13 -7.32
N PRO A 130 5.05 -15.64 -8.16
CA PRO A 130 4.70 -16.11 -9.49
C PRO A 130 3.61 -17.16 -9.45
N VAL A 131 2.67 -17.09 -10.39
CA VAL A 131 1.57 -18.05 -10.54
C VAL A 131 2.09 -19.30 -11.26
N VAL A 132 2.01 -20.46 -10.59
CA VAL A 132 2.45 -21.76 -11.16
C VAL A 132 1.32 -22.52 -11.83
N LYS A 133 0.09 -22.33 -11.35
CA LYS A 133 -1.13 -22.92 -11.95
C LYS A 133 -2.26 -21.92 -11.88
N SER A 134 -3.05 -21.85 -12.94
CA SER A 134 -4.20 -20.95 -13.03
C SER A 134 -5.40 -21.69 -13.61
N SER A 135 -6.56 -21.54 -12.98
CA SER A 135 -7.83 -22.08 -13.44
C SER A 135 -8.97 -21.11 -13.08
N ARG A 136 -9.42 -20.33 -14.06
CA ARG A 136 -10.40 -19.25 -13.87
C ARG A 136 -9.93 -18.33 -12.72
N HIS A 137 -10.74 -18.20 -11.67
CA HIS A 137 -10.45 -17.35 -10.51
C HIS A 137 -9.48 -18.00 -9.51
N LEU A 138 -9.26 -19.31 -9.60
CA LEU A 138 -8.34 -20.02 -8.71
C LEU A 138 -6.93 -20.07 -9.30
N TYR A 139 -5.94 -19.98 -8.43
CA TYR A 139 -4.54 -20.07 -8.80
C TYR A 139 -3.70 -20.61 -7.64
N GLU A 140 -2.55 -21.16 -8.00
CA GLU A 140 -1.48 -21.54 -7.10
C GLU A 140 -0.29 -20.62 -7.38
N ILE A 141 0.33 -20.12 -6.33
CA ILE A 141 1.57 -19.34 -6.39
C ILE A 141 2.76 -20.22 -6.02
N GLU A 142 3.96 -19.79 -6.41
CA GLU A 142 5.20 -20.48 -6.04
C GLU A 142 5.31 -20.67 -4.51
N PRO A 143 5.88 -21.81 -4.06
CA PRO A 143 6.22 -22.00 -2.65
C PRO A 143 7.11 -20.88 -2.15
N TYR A 144 7.05 -20.63 -0.84
CA TYR A 144 7.93 -19.65 -0.23
C TYR A 144 9.32 -20.22 -0.04
N GLU A 145 10.33 -19.51 -0.55
CA GLU A 145 11.74 -19.87 -0.44
C GLU A 145 12.56 -18.81 0.33
N GLY A 146 11.89 -17.92 1.08
CA GLY A 146 12.48 -16.73 1.69
C GLY A 146 12.36 -15.49 0.79
N THR A 147 12.82 -14.34 1.29
CA THR A 147 12.75 -13.07 0.54
C THR A 147 14.04 -12.67 -0.16
N GLU A 148 15.15 -13.38 0.09
CA GLU A 148 16.47 -13.07 -0.46
C GLU A 148 16.44 -13.02 -2.00
N GLY A 149 16.67 -11.83 -2.57
CA GLY A 149 16.61 -11.58 -4.01
C GLY A 149 15.21 -11.46 -4.63
N GLN A 150 14.15 -11.84 -3.92
CA GLN A 150 12.76 -11.67 -4.38
C GLN A 150 12.27 -10.24 -4.17
N GLY A 151 12.65 -9.59 -3.05
CA GLY A 151 12.36 -8.18 -2.79
C GLY A 151 12.86 -7.26 -3.93
N VAL A 152 14.07 -7.52 -4.43
CA VAL A 152 14.66 -6.74 -5.54
C VAL A 152 13.76 -6.72 -6.79
N LYS A 153 13.06 -7.82 -7.10
CA LYS A 153 12.12 -7.86 -8.23
C LYS A 153 10.91 -6.98 -7.98
N MET A 154 10.43 -6.95 -6.73
CA MET A 154 9.26 -6.16 -6.32
C MET A 154 9.50 -4.66 -6.29
N LEU A 155 10.75 -4.21 -6.37
CA LEU A 155 11.06 -2.79 -6.62
C LEU A 155 10.45 -2.28 -7.94
N GLN A 156 10.32 -3.15 -8.95
CA GLN A 156 9.70 -2.81 -10.24
C GLN A 156 8.18 -3.00 -10.24
N CYS A 157 7.60 -3.42 -9.11
CA CYS A 157 6.16 -3.60 -8.99
C CYS A 157 5.44 -2.26 -9.17
N PRO A 158 4.35 -2.19 -9.95
CA PRO A 158 3.48 -1.03 -10.00
C PRO A 158 2.94 -0.67 -8.61
N MET A 159 2.95 0.61 -8.26
CA MET A 159 2.58 1.04 -6.91
C MET A 159 1.09 0.90 -6.63
N ASP A 160 0.22 0.85 -7.65
CA ASP A 160 -1.21 0.57 -7.47
C ASP A 160 -1.47 -0.83 -6.90
N VAL A 161 -0.65 -1.82 -7.25
CA VAL A 161 -0.68 -3.17 -6.66
C VAL A 161 -0.35 -3.12 -5.17
N ALA A 162 0.68 -2.36 -4.81
CA ALA A 162 1.12 -2.20 -3.43
C ALA A 162 0.08 -1.45 -2.59
N VAL A 163 -0.43 -0.33 -3.10
CA VAL A 163 -1.49 0.46 -2.46
C VAL A 163 -2.76 -0.35 -2.29
N GLY A 164 -3.18 -1.12 -3.31
CA GLY A 164 -4.33 -2.01 -3.22
C GLY A 164 -4.19 -3.06 -2.12
N ALA A 165 -3.00 -3.64 -1.95
CA ALA A 165 -2.72 -4.58 -0.85
C ALA A 165 -2.78 -3.90 0.53
N MET A 166 -2.21 -2.70 0.67
CA MET A 166 -2.27 -1.94 1.93
C MET A 166 -3.72 -1.57 2.29
N VAL A 167 -4.48 -1.07 1.32
CA VAL A 167 -5.90 -0.70 1.48
C VAL A 167 -6.74 -1.92 1.87
N PHE A 168 -6.45 -3.09 1.29
CA PHE A 168 -7.09 -4.35 1.68
C PHE A 168 -6.91 -4.67 3.17
N PHE A 169 -5.68 -4.65 3.68
CA PHE A 169 -5.43 -4.90 5.11
C PHE A 169 -6.02 -3.81 6.00
N TYR A 170 -5.94 -2.56 5.57
CA TYR A 170 -6.55 -1.44 6.27
C TYR A 170 -8.07 -1.61 6.41
N ASN A 171 -8.76 -2.03 5.33
CA ASN A 171 -10.19 -2.31 5.34
C ASN A 171 -10.54 -3.50 6.26
N ILE A 172 -9.71 -4.54 6.32
CA ILE A 172 -9.87 -5.64 7.28
C ILE A 172 -9.75 -5.11 8.72
N GLY A 173 -8.72 -4.32 9.02
CA GLY A 173 -8.50 -3.75 10.34
C GLY A 173 -9.67 -2.88 10.81
N LEU A 174 -10.20 -2.03 9.92
CA LEU A 174 -11.38 -1.23 10.23
C LEU A 174 -12.63 -2.06 10.49
N ARG A 175 -12.85 -3.10 9.69
CA ARG A 175 -13.99 -4.00 9.89
C ARG A 175 -13.88 -4.70 11.23
N LEU A 176 -12.70 -5.21 11.57
CA LEU A 176 -12.42 -5.84 12.85
C LEU A 176 -12.70 -4.88 14.00
N ALA A 177 -12.15 -3.66 13.98
CA ALA A 177 -12.37 -2.66 15.02
C ALA A 177 -13.86 -2.37 15.23
N ARG A 178 -14.63 -2.22 14.14
CA ARG A 178 -16.08 -2.01 14.19
C ARG A 178 -16.82 -3.21 14.79
N ASP A 179 -16.50 -4.42 14.33
CA ASP A 179 -17.17 -5.65 14.78
C ASP A 179 -16.84 -5.94 16.27
N THR A 180 -15.60 -5.72 16.71
CA THR A 180 -15.20 -5.82 18.12
C THR A 180 -15.95 -4.80 18.98
N GLN A 181 -16.03 -3.54 18.56
CA GLN A 181 -16.79 -2.51 19.29
C GLN A 181 -18.27 -2.89 19.43
N ARG A 182 -18.89 -3.42 18.35
CA ARG A 182 -20.28 -3.89 18.40
C ARG A 182 -20.46 -5.04 19.40
N SER A 183 -19.57 -6.04 19.37
CA SER A 183 -19.63 -7.19 20.29
C SER A 183 -19.59 -6.74 21.75
N LEU A 184 -18.70 -5.81 22.10
CA LEU A 184 -18.57 -5.28 23.46
C LEU A 184 -19.81 -4.49 23.90
N GLN A 185 -20.44 -3.72 23.00
CA GLN A 185 -21.68 -3.01 23.30
C GLN A 185 -22.85 -3.96 23.52
N GLU A 186 -22.94 -5.05 22.74
CA GLU A 186 -23.96 -6.08 22.90
C GLU A 186 -23.81 -6.81 24.25
N GLU A 187 -22.59 -7.21 24.61
CA GLU A 187 -22.31 -7.81 25.93
C GLU A 187 -22.67 -6.87 27.09
N GLY A 188 -22.30 -5.59 27.00
CA GLY A 188 -22.65 -4.57 28.00
C GLY A 188 -24.16 -4.37 28.13
N ARG A 189 -24.92 -4.42 27.02
CA ARG A 189 -26.39 -4.34 27.05
C ARG A 189 -27.01 -5.57 27.71
N VAL A 190 -26.50 -6.77 27.44
CA VAL A 190 -26.97 -8.02 28.07
C VAL A 190 -26.71 -8.00 29.59
N GLN A 191 -25.58 -7.48 30.04
CA GLN A 191 -25.26 -7.35 31.48
C GLN A 191 -26.12 -6.34 32.24
N LEU A 192 -26.73 -5.35 31.56
CA LEU A 192 -27.61 -4.35 32.19
C LEU A 192 -29.07 -4.82 32.34
N MET A 193 -29.49 -5.86 31.62
CA MET A 193 -30.86 -6.41 31.68
C MET A 193 -31.25 -7.30 32.89
N PRO A 194 -30.35 -7.83 33.76
CA PRO A 194 -30.77 -8.69 34.88
C PRO A 194 -31.43 -7.96 36.06
N TRP A 195 -31.29 -6.62 36.18
CA TRP A 195 -31.64 -5.89 37.41
C TRP A 195 -32.95 -5.10 37.34
N GLN A 196 -33.62 -5.04 36.18
CA GLN A 196 -34.86 -4.27 36.02
C GLN A 196 -36.15 -5.07 36.27
N ALA A 197 -36.07 -6.36 36.60
CA ALA A 197 -37.25 -7.23 36.73
C ALA A 197 -37.77 -7.48 38.17
N ASN A 198 -37.04 -7.09 39.23
CA ASN A 198 -37.40 -7.47 40.61
C ASN A 198 -37.81 -6.28 41.52
N GLY A 199 -38.49 -5.28 40.95
CA GLY A 199 -39.07 -4.15 41.69
C GLY A 199 -40.57 -4.30 41.92
N VAL A 200 -41.07 -5.45 42.39
CA VAL A 200 -42.46 -5.57 42.83
C VAL A 200 -42.51 -5.39 44.34
N GLY A 201 -42.80 -4.17 44.77
CA GLY A 201 -43.11 -3.86 46.17
C GLY A 201 -44.34 -4.63 46.62
N THR A 202 -44.16 -5.57 47.53
CA THR A 202 -45.25 -6.14 48.33
C THR A 202 -45.61 -5.15 49.43
N LYS A 203 -46.91 -4.85 49.50
CA LYS A 203 -47.58 -4.00 50.49
C LYS A 203 -47.33 -4.43 51.92
#